data_AF-A0AAX6SZD1-F1
#
_entry.id   AF-A0AAX6SZD1-F1
#
_cell.length_a   1.000
_cell.length_b   1.000
_cell.length_c   1.000
_cell.angle_alpha   90.00
_cell.angle_beta   90.00
_cell.angle_gamma   90.00
#
_symmetry.space_group_name_H-M   'P 1'
#
loop_
_entity.id
_entity.type
_entity.pdbx_description
1 polymer ?
#
loop_
_entity_poly.entity_id
_entity_poly.type
_entity_poly.pdbx_seq_one_letter_code
_entity_poly.pdbx_strand_id
1 'polypeptide(L)'
;MFGSTLSVTRKATRKNQKWRGPDENIRANLRQYGLEKYYLDVLVSDASKPSWRKGTYFDAIITDPPYGIRESTRRTGSQKEIPKGIEKCPESHVPVSLSYHLSDMFFDLLNFAAETLMLGGRLVYWLPVYTPEYTEEMVPRHPCLRLISNCEQKLSNHTSRRLITMEKVKTFEDRDQYSHLPSDHFLAYQGHNSFREKYFSGVTKRIAREEKSSQE
;
A
#
# COMPACT_ATOMS: atom_id res chain seq x y z
N MET A 1 24.33 1.51 -23.34
CA MET A 1 24.37 2.89 -22.80
C MET A 1 22.94 3.42 -22.80
N PHE A 2 22.14 3.04 -21.80
CA PHE A 2 20.78 3.57 -21.59
C PHE A 2 20.76 4.14 -20.18
N GLY A 3 21.03 5.43 -20.08
CA GLY A 3 21.16 6.15 -18.82
C GLY A 3 20.38 7.44 -18.89
N SER A 4 19.06 7.35 -18.87
CA SER A 4 18.21 8.46 -18.44
C SER A 4 17.70 8.11 -17.04
N THR A 5 18.56 8.33 -16.05
CA THR A 5 18.15 8.34 -14.64
C THR A 5 17.13 9.47 -14.50
N LEU A 6 15.85 9.15 -14.34
CA LEU A 6 14.86 10.17 -13.98
C LEU A 6 15.20 10.61 -12.55
N SER A 7 15.83 11.78 -12.39
CA SER A 7 16.02 12.39 -11.09
C SER A 7 14.67 12.84 -10.55
N VAL A 8 14.00 11.97 -9.80
CA VAL A 8 12.73 12.29 -9.16
C VAL A 8 12.98 13.24 -8.00
N THR A 9 12.91 14.54 -8.27
CA THR A 9 12.98 15.58 -7.24
C THR A 9 11.66 15.60 -6.46
N ARG A 10 11.58 14.84 -5.36
CA ARG A 10 10.42 14.88 -4.45
C ARG A 10 10.45 16.16 -3.63
N LYS A 11 9.28 16.75 -3.37
CA LYS A 11 9.15 17.86 -2.40
C LYS A 11 9.67 17.42 -1.02
N ALA A 12 10.30 18.34 -0.29
CA ALA A 12 10.73 18.09 1.07
C ALA A 12 9.52 17.97 2.01
N THR A 13 9.55 17.01 2.93
CA THR A 13 8.48 16.74 3.90
C THR A 13 8.60 17.60 5.16
N ARG A 14 9.74 18.27 5.37
CA ARG A 14 10.00 19.11 6.55
C ARG A 14 9.30 20.47 6.42
N LYS A 15 8.69 20.92 7.52
CA LYS A 15 8.11 22.28 7.62
C LYS A 15 9.21 23.30 7.32
N ASN A 16 8.96 24.21 6.37
CA ASN A 16 9.85 25.28 5.88
C ASN A 16 10.98 24.89 4.91
N GLN A 17 11.03 23.66 4.38
CA GLN A 17 12.03 23.27 3.37
C GLN A 17 11.33 22.98 2.04
N LYS A 18 11.56 23.84 1.02
CA LYS A 18 10.94 23.67 -0.31
C LYS A 18 11.66 22.63 -1.18
N TRP A 19 12.98 22.47 -0.97
CA TRP A 19 13.85 21.64 -1.81
C TRP A 19 14.60 20.63 -0.95
N ARG A 20 14.74 19.43 -1.49
CA ARG A 20 15.60 18.38 -0.94
C ARG A 20 17.05 18.65 -1.35
N GLY A 21 17.99 18.36 -0.46
CA GLY A 21 19.42 18.39 -0.80
C GLY A 21 19.74 17.38 -1.92
N PRO A 22 20.82 17.58 -2.70
CA PRO A 22 21.20 16.68 -3.79
C PRO A 22 21.36 15.21 -3.32
N ASP A 23 21.78 15.01 -2.07
CA ASP A 23 21.93 13.70 -1.44
C ASP A 23 20.71 13.25 -0.60
N GLU A 24 19.59 13.96 -0.60
CA GLU A 24 18.36 13.54 0.11
C GLU A 24 17.47 12.62 -0.75
N ASN A 25 18.06 11.50 -1.22
CA ASN A 25 17.40 10.54 -2.09
C ASN A 25 17.63 9.08 -1.66
N ILE A 26 16.86 8.14 -2.21
CA ILE A 26 16.90 6.72 -1.82
C ILE A 26 18.26 6.10 -2.10
N ARG A 27 18.91 6.47 -3.22
CA ARG A 27 20.24 5.99 -3.59
C ARG A 27 21.29 6.40 -2.56
N ALA A 28 21.27 7.66 -2.11
CA ALA A 28 22.19 8.16 -1.09
C ALA A 28 22.03 7.42 0.25
N ASN A 29 20.79 7.12 0.66
CA ASN A 29 20.55 6.29 1.84
C ASN A 29 21.20 4.91 1.68
N LEU A 30 21.01 4.23 0.54
CA LEU A 30 21.61 2.91 0.30
C LEU A 30 23.15 2.98 0.22
N ARG A 31 23.71 4.05 -0.35
CA ARG A 31 25.15 4.30 -0.37
C ARG A 31 25.73 4.42 1.03
N GLN A 32 25.04 5.13 1.94
CA GLN A 32 25.45 5.25 3.35
C GLN A 32 25.60 3.87 4.03
N TYR A 33 24.74 2.92 3.69
CA TYR A 33 24.79 1.54 4.22
C TYR A 33 25.63 0.57 3.37
N GLY A 34 26.32 1.04 2.33
CA GLY A 34 27.14 0.18 1.44
C GLY A 34 26.32 -0.76 0.53
N LEU A 35 25.04 -0.47 0.31
CA LEU A 35 24.09 -1.28 -0.46
C LEU A 35 23.80 -0.73 -1.86
N GLU A 36 24.47 0.35 -2.27
CA GLU A 36 24.26 1.01 -3.57
C GLU A 36 24.40 0.05 -4.76
N LYS A 37 25.30 -0.94 -4.69
CA LYS A 37 25.49 -1.94 -5.76
C LYS A 37 24.26 -2.80 -6.07
N TYR A 38 23.28 -2.85 -5.16
CA TYR A 38 22.02 -3.56 -5.36
C TYR A 38 20.87 -2.63 -5.78
N TYR A 39 21.10 -1.32 -5.84
CA TYR A 39 20.09 -0.36 -6.26
C TYR A 39 19.94 -0.40 -7.79
N LEU A 40 18.72 -0.68 -8.24
CA LEU A 40 18.36 -0.60 -9.66
C LEU A 40 17.92 0.83 -10.01
N ASP A 41 16.67 1.17 -9.70
CA ASP A 41 16.16 2.53 -9.84
C ASP A 41 14.86 2.77 -9.05
N VAL A 42 14.33 3.99 -9.08
CA VAL A 42 13.03 4.38 -8.53
C VAL A 42 12.05 4.69 -9.65
N LEU A 43 10.95 3.94 -9.70
CA LEU A 43 9.82 4.22 -10.57
C LEU A 43 8.78 5.07 -9.85
N VAL A 44 8.28 6.12 -10.51
CA VAL A 44 7.09 6.85 -10.06
C VAL A 44 5.90 6.33 -10.86
N SER A 45 5.00 5.64 -10.17
CA SER A 45 3.80 5.02 -10.74
C SER A 45 2.69 5.04 -9.69
N ASP A 46 1.45 5.01 -10.15
CA ASP A 46 0.29 4.78 -9.29
C ASP A 46 0.10 3.27 -9.12
N ALA A 47 0.25 2.76 -7.90
CA ALA A 47 0.12 1.33 -7.61
C ALA A 47 -1.27 0.76 -7.97
N SER A 48 -2.31 1.61 -7.99
CA SER A 48 -3.67 1.20 -8.38
C SER A 48 -3.86 1.07 -9.90
N LYS A 49 -2.84 1.44 -10.68
CA LYS A 49 -2.78 1.34 -12.14
C LYS A 49 -1.43 0.72 -12.53
N PRO A 50 -1.31 -0.62 -12.48
CA PRO A 50 -0.06 -1.31 -12.76
C PRO A 50 0.52 -0.85 -14.10
N SER A 51 1.72 -0.26 -14.07
CA SER A 51 2.42 0.22 -15.27
C SER A 51 3.32 -0.85 -15.91
N TRP A 52 3.26 -2.07 -15.37
CA TRP A 52 4.06 -3.20 -15.81
C TRP A 52 3.36 -3.90 -16.97
N ARG A 53 4.15 -4.45 -17.90
CA ARG A 53 3.61 -5.40 -18.88
C ARG A 53 3.15 -6.66 -18.13
N LYS A 54 2.20 -7.40 -18.70
CA LYS A 54 1.79 -8.68 -18.13
C LYS A 54 2.97 -9.67 -18.18
N GLY A 55 3.27 -10.32 -17.06
CA GLY A 55 4.33 -11.31 -16.96
C GLY A 55 4.91 -11.43 -15.55
N THR A 56 5.79 -12.42 -15.37
CA THR A 56 6.50 -12.67 -14.09
C THR A 56 7.90 -12.08 -14.13
N TYR A 57 8.24 -11.25 -13.15
CA TYR A 57 9.49 -10.48 -13.11
C TYR A 57 10.24 -10.61 -11.80
N PHE A 58 9.54 -10.87 -10.69
CA PHE A 58 10.11 -10.72 -9.35
C PHE A 58 10.18 -12.05 -8.60
N ASP A 59 11.30 -12.29 -7.93
CA ASP A 59 11.42 -13.37 -6.94
C ASP A 59 10.73 -12.99 -5.63
N ALA A 60 10.76 -11.71 -5.27
CA ALA A 60 10.14 -11.20 -4.06
C ALA A 60 9.60 -9.77 -4.22
N ILE A 61 8.49 -9.50 -3.54
CA ILE A 61 7.91 -8.17 -3.36
C ILE A 61 7.85 -7.89 -1.87
N ILE A 62 8.47 -6.81 -1.41
CA ILE A 62 8.49 -6.39 -0.01
C ILE A 62 7.95 -4.96 0.06
N THR A 63 6.89 -4.74 0.84
CA THR A 63 6.23 -3.43 0.89
C THR A 63 5.61 -3.10 2.26
N ASP A 64 5.50 -1.81 2.55
CA ASP A 64 4.77 -1.26 3.69
C ASP A 64 3.69 -0.31 3.16
N PRO A 65 2.51 -0.83 2.74
CA PRO A 65 1.49 0.00 2.09
C PRO A 65 0.94 1.06 3.05
N PRO A 66 0.54 2.25 2.56
CA PRO A 66 0.08 3.32 3.43
C PRO A 66 -1.25 2.96 4.13
N TYR A 67 -1.27 3.04 5.46
CA TYR A 67 -2.45 2.65 6.26
C TYR A 67 -3.53 3.72 6.39
N GLY A 68 -3.40 4.85 5.68
CA GLY A 68 -4.32 5.97 5.83
C GLY A 68 -4.18 6.72 7.16
N ILE A 69 -3.11 6.54 7.95
CA ILE A 69 -2.88 7.30 9.20
C ILE A 69 -2.02 8.53 8.95
N ARG A 70 -0.80 8.32 8.41
CA ARG A 70 0.19 9.38 8.14
C ARG A 70 0.05 9.92 6.73
N GLU A 71 -0.12 9.04 5.75
CA GLU A 71 -0.37 9.37 4.34
C GLU A 71 -1.83 9.11 3.97
N SER A 72 -2.45 10.03 3.23
CA SER A 72 -3.83 9.84 2.75
C SER A 72 -3.88 8.78 1.64
N THR A 73 -4.77 7.81 1.77
CA THR A 73 -5.00 6.81 0.73
C THR A 73 -5.77 7.43 -0.43
N ARG A 74 -5.10 7.62 -1.57
CA ARG A 74 -5.64 8.29 -2.77
C ARG A 74 -5.35 7.45 -4.00
N ARG A 75 -6.34 7.32 -4.89
CA ARG A 75 -6.19 6.71 -6.22
C ARG A 75 -6.43 7.75 -7.32
N THR A 76 -5.62 7.72 -8.36
CA THR A 76 -5.80 8.55 -9.56
C THR A 76 -7.03 8.08 -10.35
N GLY A 77 -8.16 8.77 -10.23
CA GLY A 77 -9.36 8.52 -11.04
C GLY A 77 -9.31 9.21 -12.41
N SER A 78 -10.07 8.66 -13.37
CA SER A 78 -10.51 9.33 -14.59
C SER A 78 -12.03 9.39 -14.55
N GLN A 79 -12.64 10.54 -14.85
CA GLN A 79 -14.09 10.69 -14.86
C GLN A 79 -14.68 9.91 -16.05
N LYS A 80 -15.11 8.66 -15.84
CA LYS A 80 -16.08 8.02 -16.74
C LYS A 80 -17.47 8.37 -16.24
N GLU A 81 -17.90 9.57 -16.61
CA GLU A 81 -19.28 9.96 -16.90
C GLU A 81 -19.24 11.42 -17.37
N ILE A 82 -18.86 11.59 -18.64
CA ILE A 82 -19.18 12.81 -19.38
C ILE A 82 -20.53 12.52 -20.05
N PRO A 83 -21.63 13.18 -19.67
CA PRO A 83 -22.82 13.22 -20.52
C PRO A 83 -22.37 13.77 -21.88
N LYS A 84 -22.66 13.03 -22.96
CA LYS A 84 -22.30 13.43 -24.33
C LYS A 84 -22.75 14.86 -24.59
N GLY A 85 -21.79 15.75 -24.83
CA GLY A 85 -22.04 17.11 -25.29
C GLY A 85 -21.28 18.16 -24.48
N ILE A 86 -20.06 18.47 -24.92
CA ILE A 86 -19.48 19.80 -25.10
C ILE A 86 -17.97 19.59 -25.20
N GLU A 87 -17.48 19.75 -26.43
CA GLU A 87 -16.07 19.88 -26.75
C GLU A 87 -15.51 21.15 -26.09
N LYS A 88 -14.49 20.98 -25.24
CA LYS A 88 -13.33 21.87 -25.07
C LYS A 88 -12.44 21.34 -23.93
N CYS A 89 -11.28 20.78 -24.30
CA CYS A 89 -10.19 20.51 -23.37
C CYS A 89 -9.64 21.81 -22.77
N PRO A 90 -9.45 21.89 -21.44
CA PRO A 90 -8.39 22.70 -20.85
C PRO A 90 -7.17 21.82 -20.51
N GLU A 91 -5.99 22.34 -20.84
CA GLU A 91 -4.64 21.77 -20.76
C GLU A 91 -4.10 21.49 -19.33
N SER A 92 -4.97 21.17 -18.36
CA SER A 92 -4.54 20.82 -17.00
C SER A 92 -5.50 19.80 -16.38
N HIS A 93 -5.44 18.58 -16.89
CA HIS A 93 -6.20 17.46 -16.32
C HIS A 93 -5.51 16.99 -15.03
N VAL A 94 -5.82 17.66 -13.91
CA VAL A 94 -5.50 17.13 -12.58
C VAL A 94 -6.40 15.91 -12.35
N PRO A 95 -5.85 14.69 -12.26
CA PRO A 95 -6.67 13.51 -12.07
C PRO A 95 -7.41 13.59 -10.73
N VAL A 96 -8.72 13.29 -10.78
CA VAL A 96 -9.59 13.32 -9.61
C VAL A 96 -9.13 12.25 -8.63
N SER A 97 -8.80 12.65 -7.40
CA SER A 97 -8.42 11.73 -6.33
C SER A 97 -9.68 11.01 -5.82
N LEU A 98 -9.86 9.73 -6.15
CA LEU A 98 -10.93 8.90 -5.61
C LEU A 98 -10.51 8.29 -4.25
N SER A 99 -11.50 7.98 -3.41
CA SER A 99 -11.29 7.25 -2.16
C SER A 99 -10.76 5.85 -2.49
N TYR A 100 -9.51 5.60 -2.10
CA TYR A 100 -8.90 4.29 -2.25
C TYR A 100 -8.96 3.62 -0.89
N HIS A 101 -9.85 2.63 -0.76
CA HIS A 101 -10.04 1.95 0.52
C HIS A 101 -8.85 1.03 0.81
N LEU A 102 -8.60 0.76 2.10
CA LEU A 102 -7.59 -0.22 2.50
C LEU A 102 -7.95 -1.60 1.90
N SER A 103 -9.24 -1.93 1.83
CA SER A 103 -9.69 -3.15 1.13
C SER A 103 -9.14 -3.26 -0.30
N ASP A 104 -9.31 -2.19 -1.07
CA ASP A 104 -8.99 -2.16 -2.49
C ASP A 104 -7.48 -2.14 -2.73
N MET A 105 -6.73 -1.47 -1.85
CA MET A 105 -5.27 -1.41 -1.95
C MET A 105 -4.62 -2.76 -1.78
N PHE A 106 -5.00 -3.51 -0.76
CA PHE A 106 -4.40 -4.83 -0.56
C PHE A 106 -4.91 -5.82 -1.61
N PHE A 107 -6.15 -5.65 -2.10
CA PHE A 107 -6.63 -6.41 -3.25
C PHE A 107 -5.77 -6.18 -4.50
N ASP A 108 -5.50 -4.92 -4.85
CA ASP A 108 -4.63 -4.57 -5.98
C ASP A 108 -3.20 -5.11 -5.76
N LEU A 109 -2.67 -5.03 -4.53
CA LEU A 109 -1.35 -5.58 -4.18
C LEU A 109 -1.29 -7.10 -4.37
N LEU A 110 -2.31 -7.84 -3.91
CA LEU A 110 -2.35 -9.30 -4.03
C LEU A 110 -2.48 -9.73 -5.49
N ASN A 111 -3.30 -9.04 -6.29
CA ASN A 111 -3.40 -9.28 -7.73
C ASN A 111 -2.07 -8.96 -8.44
N PHE A 112 -1.45 -7.83 -8.11
CA PHE A 112 -0.15 -7.44 -8.66
C PHE A 112 0.91 -8.50 -8.35
N ALA A 113 0.96 -9.00 -7.11
CA ALA A 113 1.87 -10.06 -6.72
C ALA A 113 1.56 -11.39 -7.41
N ALA A 114 0.29 -11.75 -7.54
CA ALA A 114 -0.13 -12.94 -8.25
C ALA A 114 0.28 -12.90 -9.73
N GLU A 115 0.18 -11.76 -10.40
CA GLU A 115 0.59 -11.60 -11.79
C GLU A 115 2.12 -11.57 -11.95
N THR A 116 2.83 -10.82 -11.09
CA THR A 116 4.24 -10.46 -11.32
C THR A 116 5.28 -11.31 -10.59
N LEU A 117 4.92 -12.07 -9.55
CA LEU A 117 5.87 -12.97 -8.90
C LEU A 117 6.15 -14.21 -9.76
N MET A 118 7.36 -14.75 -9.67
CA MET A 118 7.64 -16.10 -10.18
C MET A 118 6.95 -17.16 -9.29
N LEU A 119 6.73 -18.37 -9.82
CA LEU A 119 6.27 -19.50 -8.99
C LEU A 119 7.30 -19.77 -7.88
N GLY A 120 6.83 -19.94 -6.64
CA GLY A 120 7.67 -20.01 -5.44
C GLY A 120 8.17 -18.65 -4.93
N GLY A 121 7.91 -17.55 -5.66
CA GLY A 121 8.25 -16.20 -5.24
C GLY A 121 7.42 -15.74 -4.03
N ARG A 122 7.93 -14.74 -3.30
CA ARG A 122 7.34 -14.31 -2.02
C ARG A 122 6.80 -12.88 -2.04
N LEU A 123 5.59 -12.71 -1.54
CA LEU A 123 5.03 -11.40 -1.19
C LEU A 123 5.15 -11.22 0.33
N VAL A 124 5.79 -10.13 0.75
CA VAL A 124 5.91 -9.74 2.16
C VAL A 124 5.35 -8.33 2.32
N TYR A 125 4.35 -8.17 3.19
CA TYR A 125 3.75 -6.88 3.43
C TYR A 125 3.30 -6.69 4.88
N TRP A 126 3.16 -5.43 5.29
CA TRP A 126 2.57 -5.08 6.57
C TRP A 126 1.06 -4.85 6.46
N LEU A 127 0.29 -5.51 7.32
CA LEU A 127 -1.16 -5.38 7.45
C LEU A 127 -1.49 -4.61 8.74
N PRO A 128 -2.13 -3.43 8.68
CA PRO A 128 -2.58 -2.72 9.88
C PRO A 128 -3.82 -3.39 10.49
N VAL A 129 -3.81 -3.62 11.80
CA VAL A 129 -4.90 -4.31 12.50
C VAL A 129 -5.30 -3.58 13.79
N TYR A 130 -6.61 -3.57 14.07
CA TYR A 130 -7.15 -3.16 15.36
C TYR A 130 -7.27 -4.41 16.23
N THR A 131 -6.37 -4.51 17.22
CA THR A 131 -6.13 -5.76 17.97
C THR A 131 -7.40 -6.37 18.60
N PRO A 132 -8.34 -5.60 19.19
CA PRO A 132 -9.53 -6.17 19.82
C PRO A 132 -10.50 -6.89 18.87
N GLU A 133 -10.45 -6.59 17.56
CA GLU A 133 -11.36 -7.14 16.57
C GLU A 133 -10.63 -8.04 15.55
N TYR A 134 -9.32 -8.25 15.73
CA TYR A 134 -8.52 -8.98 14.76
C TYR A 134 -8.77 -10.49 14.85
N THR A 135 -9.07 -11.10 13.71
CA THR A 135 -9.03 -12.56 13.52
C THR A 135 -8.14 -12.89 12.31
N GLU A 136 -7.55 -14.10 12.29
CA GLU A 136 -6.68 -14.50 11.17
C GLU A 136 -7.41 -14.62 9.83
N GLU A 137 -8.73 -14.77 9.87
CA GLU A 137 -9.60 -14.79 8.69
C GLU A 137 -9.67 -13.45 7.97
N MET A 138 -9.32 -12.35 8.65
CA MET A 138 -9.28 -11.01 8.07
C MET A 138 -8.05 -10.79 7.17
N VAL A 139 -7.07 -11.69 7.17
CA VAL A 139 -5.91 -11.58 6.28
C VAL A 139 -6.39 -11.77 4.83
N PRO A 140 -6.14 -10.81 3.92
CA PRO A 140 -6.50 -10.93 2.52
C PRO A 140 -5.93 -12.21 1.90
N ARG A 141 -6.69 -12.88 1.03
CA ARG A 141 -6.25 -14.13 0.37
C ARG A 141 -6.34 -14.01 -1.14
N HIS A 142 -5.58 -14.85 -1.84
CA HIS A 142 -5.62 -14.95 -3.29
C HIS A 142 -5.37 -16.41 -3.74
N PRO A 143 -6.12 -17.06 -4.67
CA PRO A 143 -5.88 -18.46 -5.04
C PRO A 143 -4.45 -18.76 -5.50
N CYS A 144 -3.79 -17.80 -6.15
CA CYS A 144 -2.39 -17.91 -6.53
C CYS A 144 -1.39 -17.81 -5.37
N LEU A 145 -1.80 -17.33 -4.20
CA LEU A 145 -0.93 -17.02 -3.06
C LEU A 145 -1.33 -17.83 -1.83
N ARG A 146 -0.36 -18.50 -1.21
CA ARG A 146 -0.54 -19.24 0.04
C ARG A 146 0.08 -18.47 1.19
N LEU A 147 -0.66 -18.30 2.29
CA LEU A 147 -0.13 -17.72 3.52
C LEU A 147 0.95 -18.64 4.12
N ILE A 148 2.14 -18.09 4.37
CA ILE A 148 3.28 -18.79 4.96
C ILE A 148 3.50 -18.38 6.41
N SER A 149 3.44 -17.08 6.69
CA SER A 149 3.64 -16.56 8.05
C SER A 149 2.80 -15.33 8.31
N ASN A 150 2.47 -15.14 9.59
CA ASN A 150 1.66 -14.04 10.07
C ASN A 150 2.18 -13.61 11.46
N CYS A 151 3.08 -12.61 11.48
CA CYS A 151 3.79 -12.21 12.69
C CYS A 151 3.29 -10.86 13.20
N GLU A 152 2.90 -10.77 14.47
CA GLU A 152 2.43 -9.51 15.06
C GLU A 152 3.57 -8.63 15.57
N GLN A 153 3.49 -7.33 15.26
CA GLN A 153 4.23 -6.27 15.92
C GLN A 153 3.24 -5.28 16.57
N LYS A 154 3.25 -5.22 17.90
CA LYS A 154 2.42 -4.28 18.67
C LYS A 154 2.95 -2.86 18.49
N LEU A 155 2.06 -1.92 18.18
CA LEU A 155 2.37 -0.49 18.08
C LEU A 155 1.81 0.28 19.28
N SER A 156 0.63 -0.12 19.77
CA SER A 156 -0.02 0.37 20.97
C SER A 156 -0.89 -0.72 21.62
N ASN A 157 -1.65 -0.36 22.66
CA ASN A 157 -2.56 -1.28 23.35
C ASN A 157 -3.71 -1.81 22.48
N HIS A 158 -4.11 -1.07 21.45
CA HIS A 158 -5.26 -1.41 20.61
C HIS A 158 -4.93 -1.47 19.12
N THR A 159 -3.68 -1.19 18.76
CA THR A 159 -3.24 -1.18 17.37
C THR A 159 -1.94 -1.96 17.23
N SER A 160 -1.94 -2.88 16.27
CA SER A 160 -0.76 -3.63 15.87
C SER A 160 -0.66 -3.65 14.36
N ARG A 161 0.50 -4.06 13.85
CA ARG A 161 0.69 -4.38 12.43
C ARG A 161 1.19 -5.80 12.33
N ARG A 162 0.73 -6.53 11.32
CA ARG A 162 1.12 -7.92 11.09
C ARG A 162 1.99 -8.02 9.85
N LEU A 163 3.18 -8.62 9.98
CA LEU A 163 4.04 -8.94 8.86
C LEU A 163 3.51 -10.24 8.23
N ILE A 164 2.89 -10.09 7.07
CA ILE A 164 2.30 -11.18 6.32
C ILE A 164 3.30 -11.61 5.26
N THR A 165 3.59 -12.91 5.20
CA THR A 165 4.36 -13.53 4.12
C THR A 165 3.48 -14.51 3.37
N MET A 166 3.42 -14.36 2.06
CA MET A 166 2.75 -15.27 1.15
C MET A 166 3.72 -15.80 0.09
N GLU A 167 3.45 -17.00 -0.40
CA GLU A 167 4.20 -17.65 -1.47
C GLU A 167 3.28 -17.89 -2.67
N LYS A 168 3.78 -17.61 -3.89
CA LYS A 168 3.04 -17.90 -5.11
C LYS A 168 3.09 -19.39 -5.43
N VAL A 169 1.93 -20.05 -5.36
CA VAL A 169 1.80 -21.51 -5.52
C VAL A 169 1.13 -21.92 -6.83
N LYS A 170 0.51 -20.98 -7.55
CA LYS A 170 -0.21 -21.23 -8.81
C LYS A 170 0.07 -20.10 -9.80
N THR A 171 0.16 -20.45 -11.08
CA THR A 171 0.25 -19.49 -12.19
C THR A 171 -1.03 -18.67 -12.26
N PHE A 172 -0.90 -17.37 -12.51
CA PHE A 172 -2.04 -16.47 -12.59
C PHE A 172 -2.77 -16.62 -13.91
N GLU A 173 -4.10 -16.68 -13.86
CA GLU A 173 -4.98 -16.69 -15.02
C GLU A 173 -5.98 -15.54 -14.89
N ASP A 174 -6.46 -14.97 -16.00
CA ASP A 174 -7.33 -13.77 -15.96
C ASP A 174 -8.62 -13.99 -15.13
N ARG A 175 -9.09 -15.24 -14.99
CA ARG A 175 -10.23 -15.59 -14.11
C ARG A 175 -9.95 -15.41 -12.61
N ASP A 176 -8.68 -15.49 -12.21
CA ASP A 176 -8.28 -15.41 -10.81
C ASP A 176 -8.38 -13.96 -10.28
N GLN A 177 -8.35 -12.96 -11.16
CA GLN A 177 -8.39 -11.53 -10.81
C GLN A 177 -9.59 -11.17 -9.91
N TYR A 178 -10.75 -11.78 -10.18
CA TYR A 178 -12.01 -11.49 -9.49
C TYR A 178 -12.49 -12.63 -8.59
N SER A 179 -11.71 -13.70 -8.48
CA SER A 179 -12.08 -14.92 -7.73
C SER A 179 -12.32 -14.68 -6.24
N HIS A 180 -11.81 -13.58 -5.70
CA HIS A 180 -11.92 -13.18 -4.29
C HIS A 180 -13.18 -12.39 -3.95
N LEU A 181 -13.82 -11.77 -4.95
CA LEU A 181 -14.98 -10.89 -4.76
C LEU A 181 -16.20 -11.58 -4.11
N PRO A 182 -16.50 -12.87 -4.40
CA PRO A 182 -17.59 -13.57 -3.71
C PRO A 182 -17.16 -14.28 -2.42
N SER A 183 -15.93 -14.11 -1.93
CA SER A 183 -15.44 -14.84 -0.76
C SER A 183 -15.78 -14.11 0.55
N ASP A 184 -16.23 -14.84 1.57
CA ASP A 184 -16.48 -14.32 2.93
C ASP A 184 -15.28 -13.55 3.52
N HIS A 185 -14.05 -13.92 3.12
CA HIS A 185 -12.84 -13.21 3.54
C HIS A 185 -12.77 -11.76 3.01
N PHE A 186 -13.37 -11.45 1.86
CA PHE A 186 -13.40 -10.09 1.34
C PHE A 186 -14.32 -9.19 2.18
N LEU A 187 -15.46 -9.74 2.66
CA LEU A 187 -16.38 -9.04 3.56
C LEU A 187 -15.75 -8.81 4.94
N ALA A 188 -15.10 -9.84 5.50
CA ALA A 188 -14.33 -9.69 6.75
C ALA A 188 -13.26 -8.60 6.62
N TYR A 189 -12.64 -8.52 5.45
CA TYR A 189 -11.60 -7.55 5.17
C TYR A 189 -12.10 -6.11 4.96
N GLN A 190 -13.32 -5.90 4.46
CA GLN A 190 -13.94 -4.57 4.38
C GLN A 190 -14.05 -3.88 5.75
N GLY A 191 -14.10 -4.64 6.85
CA GLY A 191 -14.05 -4.09 8.21
C GLY A 191 -12.81 -3.23 8.49
N HIS A 192 -11.69 -3.49 7.79
CA HIS A 192 -10.46 -2.69 7.89
C HIS A 192 -10.58 -1.29 7.29
N ASN A 193 -11.62 -1.00 6.49
CA ASN A 193 -11.83 0.35 5.98
C ASN A 193 -12.10 1.36 7.12
N SER A 194 -12.55 0.87 8.28
CA SER A 194 -12.72 1.65 9.50
C SER A 194 -11.46 1.79 10.38
N PHE A 195 -10.31 1.26 9.93
CA PHE A 195 -9.07 1.23 10.72
C PHE A 195 -8.60 2.63 11.09
N ARG A 196 -8.73 3.60 10.18
CA ARG A 196 -8.35 4.99 10.43
C ARG A 196 -9.15 5.58 11.58
N GLU A 197 -10.49 5.47 11.56
CA GLU A 197 -11.34 5.99 12.63
C GLU A 197 -11.06 5.28 13.96
N LYS A 198 -10.86 3.96 13.94
CA LYS A 198 -10.52 3.16 15.15
C LYS A 198 -9.17 3.56 15.74
N TYR A 199 -8.16 3.77 14.90
CA TYR A 199 -6.84 4.25 15.33
C TYR A 199 -6.96 5.59 16.06
N PHE A 200 -7.63 6.58 15.46
CA PHE A 200 -7.75 7.91 16.06
C PHE A 200 -8.68 7.94 17.28
N SER A 201 -9.77 7.18 17.28
CA SER A 201 -10.65 7.10 18.47
C SER A 201 -9.95 6.48 19.69
N GLY A 202 -9.08 5.49 19.48
CA GLY A 202 -8.23 4.94 20.53
C GLY A 202 -7.22 5.95 21.08
N VAL A 203 -6.64 6.79 20.21
CA VAL A 203 -5.73 7.87 20.60
C VAL A 203 -6.45 8.95 21.42
N THR A 204 -7.63 9.41 20.97
CA THR A 204 -8.42 10.42 21.69
C THR A 204 -8.84 9.95 23.08
N LYS A 205 -9.27 8.68 23.21
CA LYS A 205 -9.59 8.07 24.51
C LYS A 205 -8.39 8.00 25.45
N ARG A 206 -7.18 7.84 24.93
CA ARG A 206 -5.94 7.83 25.72
C ARG A 206 -5.61 9.22 26.26
N ILE A 207 -5.63 10.23 25.39
CA ILE A 207 -5.38 11.63 25.76
C ILE A 207 -6.36 12.07 26.86
N ALA A 208 -7.65 11.76 26.71
CA ALA A 208 -8.66 12.09 27.70
C ALA A 208 -8.49 11.37 29.06
N ARG A 209 -7.83 10.20 29.08
CA ARG A 209 -7.50 9.49 30.34
C ARG A 209 -6.25 10.07 31.01
N GLU A 210 -5.22 10.41 30.22
CA GLU A 210 -3.99 11.04 30.69
C GLU A 210 -4.25 12.46 31.24
N GLU A 211 -5.16 13.22 30.64
CA GLU A 211 -5.59 14.53 31.15
C GLU A 211 -6.35 14.42 32.48
N LYS A 212 -7.19 13.39 32.64
CA LYS A 212 -7.91 13.13 33.89
C LYS A 212 -7.01 12.68 35.03
N SER A 213 -5.98 11.87 34.75
CA SER A 213 -5.02 11.43 35.78
C SER A 213 -4.01 12.50 36.16
N SER A 214 -3.90 13.59 35.40
CA SER A 214 -2.97 14.70 35.68
C SER A 214 -3.65 15.85 36.44
N GLN A 215 -4.96 15.75 36.69
CA GLN A 215 -5.76 16.73 37.44
C GLN A 215 -6.13 16.23 38.86
N GLU A 216 -5.71 15.02 39.22
CA GLU A 216 -5.71 14.48 40.59
C GLU A 216 -4.31 14.55 41.19
#